data_AF-A0A2E6VIL6-F1
#
_entry.id   AF-A0A2E6VIL6-F1
#
_cell.length_a   1.000
_cell.length_b   1.000
_cell.length_c   1.000
_cell.angle_alpha   90.00
_cell.angle_beta   90.00
_cell.angle_gamma   90.00
#
_symmetry.space_group_name_H-M   'P 1'
#
loop_
_entity.id
_entity.type
_entity.pdbx_description
1 polymer ?
#
loop_
_entity_poly.entity_id
_entity_poly.type
_entity_poly.pdbx_seq_one_letter_code
_entity_poly.pdbx_strand_id
1 'polypeptide(L)'
;MSEKKFFNIGQVCENLVEEFPEITVSKIRYLESQGLVDPVRTESGYRKFSKDDLEKLVWILRQQRDYFVPLKMIKERLDRNTVDFQTSTAGGGSTSGKEFEENPITTGISLDSKGLAKASGVSLEKVDELIELGIIRGRKVGNKEIFEGEALLTIKSAKRLFELGMEVRHLRMYLVAAQREAGVIEQLLAAKAKSGDLKSRVEAKRELDEVVTLGREIHKCLLKLSLDGLETW
;
A
#
# COMPACT_ATOMS: atom_id res chain seq x y z
N MET A 1 31.30 20.92 -4.99
CA MET A 1 31.13 19.85 -3.98
C MET A 1 29.95 20.24 -3.11
N SER A 2 28.77 19.65 -3.32
CA SER A 2 27.59 19.98 -2.52
C SER A 2 27.71 19.32 -1.15
N GLU A 3 27.66 20.12 -0.08
CA GLU A 3 27.64 19.62 1.30
C GLU A 3 26.48 18.62 1.47
N LYS A 4 26.79 17.37 1.82
CA LYS A 4 25.76 16.40 2.20
C LYS A 4 25.14 16.87 3.52
N LYS A 5 23.94 17.45 3.44
CA LYS A 5 23.16 17.85 4.61
C LYS A 5 22.68 16.59 5.34
N PHE A 6 23.06 16.46 6.60
CA PHE A 6 22.64 15.37 7.48
C PHE A 6 21.66 15.85 8.53
N PHE A 7 20.70 15.01 8.90
CA PHE A 7 19.64 15.29 9.86
C PHE A 7 19.76 14.35 11.07
N ASN A 8 19.49 14.85 12.27
CA ASN A 8 19.34 13.99 13.44
C ASN A 8 17.92 13.38 13.48
N ILE A 9 17.71 12.34 14.30
CA ILE A 9 16.42 11.62 14.33
C ILE A 9 15.23 12.52 14.75
N GLY A 10 15.47 13.55 15.58
CA GLY A 10 14.46 14.52 15.97
C GLY A 10 14.05 15.41 14.79
N GLN A 11 15.04 15.96 14.08
CA GLN A 11 14.82 16.74 12.86
C GLN A 11 14.12 15.93 11.77
N VAL A 12 14.48 14.66 11.60
CA VAL A 12 13.76 13.77 10.66
C VAL A 12 12.31 13.61 11.07
N CYS A 13 12.03 13.42 12.37
CA CYS A 13 10.66 13.35 12.87
C CYS A 13 9.90 14.64 12.57
N GLU A 14 10.47 15.82 12.88
CA GLU A 14 9.87 17.12 12.61
C GLU A 14 9.55 17.34 11.12
N ASN A 15 10.45 16.95 10.21
CA ASN A 15 10.22 17.06 8.76
C ASN A 15 9.10 16.14 8.26
N LEU A 16 8.84 15.03 8.96
CA LEU A 16 7.84 14.05 8.55
C LEU A 16 6.47 14.28 9.19
N VAL A 17 6.38 14.98 10.33
CA VAL A 17 5.13 15.19 11.08
C VAL A 17 4.08 15.93 10.25
N GLU A 18 4.47 16.85 9.35
CA GLU A 18 3.54 17.60 8.51
C GLU A 18 2.70 16.68 7.61
N GLU A 19 3.32 15.64 7.03
CA GLU A 19 2.64 14.66 6.17
C GLU A 19 2.16 13.41 6.93
N PHE A 20 2.84 13.06 8.02
CA PHE A 20 2.58 11.85 8.83
C PHE A 20 2.44 12.22 10.32
N PRO A 21 1.26 12.71 10.76
CA PRO A 21 1.09 13.23 12.12
C PRO A 21 1.33 12.21 13.24
N GLU A 22 1.20 10.91 12.94
CA GLU A 22 1.44 9.80 13.88
C GLU A 22 2.91 9.33 13.92
N ILE A 23 3.80 9.96 13.15
CA ILE A 23 5.22 9.58 13.13
C ILE A 23 5.88 9.91 14.47
N THR A 24 6.64 8.95 14.99
CA THR A 24 7.40 9.11 16.24
C THR A 24 8.83 8.67 16.04
N VAL A 25 9.73 9.15 16.90
CA VAL A 25 11.13 8.68 16.97
C VAL A 25 11.19 7.16 17.14
N SER A 26 10.28 6.58 17.93
CA SER A 26 10.18 5.12 18.12
C SER A 26 9.85 4.39 16.82
N LYS A 27 8.94 4.94 16.01
CA LYS A 27 8.60 4.38 14.70
C LYS A 27 9.78 4.44 13.72
N ILE A 28 10.52 5.55 13.70
CA ILE A 28 11.72 5.68 12.84
C ILE A 28 12.80 4.67 13.25
N ARG A 29 13.07 4.51 14.55
CA ARG A 29 14.00 3.48 15.08
C ARG A 29 13.55 2.06 14.74
N TYR A 30 12.25 1.81 14.79
CA TYR A 30 11.70 0.52 14.41
C TYR A 30 11.96 0.23 12.92
N LEU A 31 11.71 1.18 12.02
CA LEU A 31 11.99 1.02 10.58
C LEU A 31 13.48 0.78 10.29
N GLU A 32 14.38 1.49 10.99
CA GLU A 32 15.82 1.22 10.96
C GLU A 32 16.13 -0.22 11.42
N SER A 33 15.57 -0.67 12.55
CA SER A 33 15.81 -2.02 13.08
C SER A 33 15.34 -3.15 12.16
N GLN A 34 14.34 -2.87 11.31
CA GLN A 34 13.87 -3.80 10.27
C GLN A 34 14.74 -3.77 9.01
N GLY A 35 15.75 -2.89 8.97
CA GLY A 35 16.70 -2.73 7.87
C GLY A 35 16.09 -2.07 6.65
N LEU A 36 15.14 -1.15 6.83
CA LEU A 36 14.53 -0.38 5.72
C LEU A 36 15.27 0.93 5.43
N VAL A 37 16.05 1.42 6.39
CA VAL A 37 16.86 2.63 6.32
C VAL A 37 18.14 2.39 7.10
N ASP A 38 19.27 2.87 6.59
CA ASP A 38 20.59 2.64 7.18
C ASP A 38 21.33 3.98 7.39
N PRO A 39 21.02 4.72 8.47
CA PRO A 39 21.62 6.01 8.74
C PRO A 39 23.08 5.86 9.19
N VAL A 40 23.93 6.77 8.72
CA VAL A 40 25.36 6.79 9.09
C VAL A 40 25.50 7.09 10.58
N ARG A 41 26.41 6.38 11.26
CA ARG A 41 26.77 6.68 12.65
C ARG A 41 28.01 7.57 12.73
N THR A 42 27.97 8.57 13.61
CA THR A 42 29.17 9.36 13.94
C THR A 42 30.12 8.56 14.82
N GLU A 43 31.38 9.00 14.94
CA GLU A 43 32.37 8.45 15.89
C GLU A 43 31.85 8.45 17.34
N SER A 44 30.98 9.41 17.67
CA SER A 44 30.26 9.51 18.95
C SER A 44 29.01 8.65 19.08
N GLY A 45 28.66 7.84 18.07
CA GLY A 45 27.56 6.87 18.11
C GLY A 45 26.16 7.40 17.75
N TYR A 46 26.02 8.67 17.39
CA TYR A 46 24.74 9.27 17.00
C TYR A 46 24.38 8.96 15.55
N ARG A 47 23.07 8.84 15.26
CA ARG A 47 22.54 8.60 13.91
C ARG A 47 22.43 9.90 13.14
N LYS A 48 22.97 9.88 11.92
CA LYS A 48 22.83 10.94 10.93
C LYS A 48 22.14 10.39 9.69
N PHE A 49 20.92 10.87 9.46
CA PHE A 49 20.12 10.54 8.29
C PHE A 49 20.51 11.47 7.15
N SER A 50 20.76 10.90 5.98
CA SER A 50 20.96 11.64 4.75
C SER A 50 19.62 12.12 4.17
N LYS A 51 19.67 12.96 3.13
CA LYS A 51 18.46 13.32 2.37
C LYS A 51 17.81 12.09 1.74
N ASP A 52 18.61 11.15 1.23
CA ASP A 52 18.13 9.91 0.62
C ASP A 52 17.39 9.02 1.64
N ASP A 53 17.86 8.99 2.89
CA ASP A 53 17.18 8.28 3.97
C ASP A 53 15.81 8.89 4.29
N LEU A 54 15.72 10.22 4.21
CA LEU A 54 14.47 10.96 4.39
C LEU A 54 13.49 10.64 3.26
N GLU A 55 13.94 10.66 2.00
CA GLU A 55 13.12 10.30 0.84
C GLU A 55 12.65 8.84 0.91
N LYS A 56 13.52 7.92 1.35
CA LYS A 56 13.14 6.53 1.63
C LYS A 56 12.10 6.44 2.74
N LEU A 57 12.25 7.16 3.84
CA LEU A 57 11.27 7.17 4.94
C LEU A 57 9.91 7.69 4.47
N VAL A 58 9.87 8.79 3.71
CA VAL A 58 8.63 9.31 3.11
C VAL A 58 7.99 8.23 2.24
N TRP A 59 8.77 7.60 1.37
CA TRP A 59 8.26 6.55 0.49
C TRP A 59 7.69 5.36 1.29
N ILE A 60 8.44 4.82 2.26
CA ILE A 60 8.01 3.73 3.13
C ILE A 60 6.69 4.10 3.83
N LEU A 61 6.62 5.29 4.42
CA LEU A 61 5.45 5.75 5.18
C LEU A 61 4.22 5.93 4.28
N ARG A 62 4.38 6.44 3.05
CA ARG A 62 3.29 6.45 2.04
C ARG A 62 2.85 5.03 1.69
N GLN A 63 3.79 4.11 1.47
CA GLN A 63 3.45 2.71 1.19
C GLN A 63 2.66 2.05 2.32
N GLN A 64 2.96 2.40 3.58
CA GLN A 64 2.20 1.88 4.72
C GLN A 64 0.85 2.57 4.91
N ARG A 65 0.79 3.89 4.79
CA ARG A 65 -0.42 4.70 5.01
C ARG A 65 -1.45 4.51 3.90
N ASP A 66 -1.00 4.54 2.64
CA ASP A 66 -1.90 4.59 1.49
C ASP A 66 -2.19 3.20 0.92
N TYR A 67 -1.30 2.22 1.18
CA TYR A 67 -1.36 0.89 0.56
C TYR A 67 -1.17 -0.28 1.54
N PHE A 68 -1.04 -0.01 2.84
CA PHE A 68 -0.91 -1.03 3.90
C PHE A 68 0.14 -2.12 3.63
N VAL A 69 1.24 -1.77 2.95
CA VAL A 69 2.23 -2.76 2.49
C VAL A 69 3.03 -3.33 3.69
N PRO A 70 3.17 -4.67 3.81
CA PRO A 70 4.00 -5.27 4.85
C PRO A 70 5.48 -4.92 4.70
N LEU A 71 6.18 -4.69 5.82
CA LEU A 71 7.59 -4.25 5.85
C LEU A 71 8.54 -5.16 5.07
N LYS A 72 8.29 -6.48 5.08
CA LYS A 72 9.07 -7.44 4.28
C LYS A 72 9.00 -7.14 2.78
N MET A 73 7.79 -6.85 2.28
CA MET A 73 7.59 -6.53 0.88
C MET A 73 8.12 -5.12 0.51
N ILE A 74 8.09 -4.18 1.46
CA ILE A 74 8.74 -2.86 1.31
C ILE A 74 10.27 -3.04 1.18
N LYS A 75 10.88 -3.89 2.02
CA LYS A 75 12.30 -4.19 1.98
C LYS A 75 12.71 -4.80 0.64
N GLU A 76 11.99 -5.83 0.18
CA GLU A 76 12.20 -6.45 -1.13
C GLU A 76 12.09 -5.45 -2.30
N ARG A 77 11.25 -4.41 -2.17
CA ARG A 77 11.13 -3.34 -3.18
C ARG A 77 12.31 -2.39 -3.14
N LEU A 78 12.78 -2.02 -1.94
CA LEU A 78 13.98 -1.17 -1.78
C LEU A 78 15.22 -1.85 -2.34
N ASP A 79 15.40 -3.15 -2.08
CA ASP A 79 16.55 -3.93 -2.55
C ASP A 79 16.57 -4.07 -4.08
N ARG A 80 15.41 -4.00 -4.75
CA ARG A 80 15.31 -3.99 -6.23
C ARG A 80 15.57 -2.60 -6.83
N ASN A 81 15.21 -1.53 -6.14
CA ASN A 81 15.37 -0.15 -6.62
C ASN A 81 16.73 0.48 -6.27
N THR A 82 17.55 -0.15 -5.42
CA THR A 82 18.91 0.32 -5.10
C THR A 82 19.86 0.32 -6.31
N VAL A 83 19.47 -0.29 -7.44
CA VAL A 83 20.25 -0.26 -8.70
C VAL A 83 20.10 1.07 -9.45
N ASP A 84 19.01 1.82 -9.26
CA ASP A 84 18.68 3.02 -10.06
C ASP A 84 18.89 4.37 -9.35
N PHE A 85 19.28 4.39 -8.07
CA PHE A 85 19.49 5.66 -7.36
C PHE A 85 20.82 6.37 -7.71
N GLN A 86 21.67 5.76 -8.54
CA GLN A 86 22.99 6.28 -8.92
C GLN A 86 23.15 6.62 -10.41
N THR A 87 22.12 7.01 -11.15
CA THR A 87 22.38 7.68 -12.44
C THR A 87 21.23 8.59 -12.85
N SER A 88 21.29 9.86 -12.45
CA SER A 88 20.46 10.92 -13.05
C SER A 88 21.18 12.26 -12.97
N THR A 89 22.29 12.36 -13.70
CA THR A 89 22.86 13.65 -14.10
C THR A 89 23.44 13.55 -15.50
N ALA A 90 23.01 14.52 -16.33
CA ALA A 90 23.57 14.97 -17.61
C ALA A 90 22.98 14.37 -18.91
N GLY A 91 22.37 15.28 -19.69
CA GLY A 91 22.70 15.43 -21.11
C GLY A 91 21.67 14.90 -22.10
N GLY A 92 21.07 15.82 -22.86
CA GLY A 92 20.15 15.51 -23.96
C GLY A 92 20.84 15.17 -25.28
N GLY A 93 20.03 14.79 -26.27
CA GLY A 93 20.45 14.67 -27.67
C GLY A 93 19.80 13.50 -28.41
N SER A 94 18.84 13.85 -29.28
CA SER A 94 18.22 13.09 -30.38
C SER A 94 18.93 11.84 -30.93
N THR A 95 18.18 10.75 -31.19
CA THR A 95 17.73 10.31 -32.55
C THR A 95 17.21 8.86 -32.58
N SER A 96 16.07 8.69 -33.28
CA SER A 96 15.65 7.56 -34.12
C SER A 96 15.57 6.12 -33.57
N GLY A 97 14.33 5.71 -33.29
CA GLY A 97 13.67 4.57 -33.94
C GLY A 97 14.33 3.19 -33.89
N LYS A 98 14.00 2.41 -32.86
CA LYS A 98 13.73 0.97 -32.96
C LYS A 98 12.62 0.59 -31.99
N GLU A 99 11.60 -0.07 -32.55
CA GLU A 99 10.61 -0.85 -31.81
C GLU A 99 11.33 -1.81 -30.86
N PHE A 100 10.92 -1.86 -29.59
CA PHE A 100 10.78 -3.05 -28.72
C PHE A 100 10.68 -2.62 -27.25
N GLU A 101 9.70 -3.23 -26.59
CA GLU A 101 9.45 -3.31 -25.15
C GLU A 101 8.92 -2.05 -24.45
N GLU A 102 7.58 -1.96 -24.43
CA GLU A 102 6.83 -1.29 -23.36
C GLU A 102 7.30 -1.85 -22.01
N ASN A 103 8.31 -1.23 -21.42
CA ASN A 103 8.58 -1.33 -20.00
C ASN A 103 7.40 -0.70 -19.25
N PRO A 104 6.60 -1.45 -18.47
CA PRO A 104 5.60 -0.84 -17.63
C PRO A 104 6.30 -0.21 -16.43
N ILE A 105 6.62 1.08 -16.61
CA ILE A 105 6.73 2.16 -15.63
C ILE A 105 6.77 1.66 -14.17
N THR A 106 7.99 1.51 -13.67
CA THR A 106 8.34 1.23 -12.28
C THR A 106 8.10 2.44 -11.39
N THR A 107 6.84 2.72 -11.07
CA THR A 107 6.44 3.56 -9.92
C THR A 107 5.08 3.07 -9.42
N GLY A 108 4.94 2.75 -8.12
CA GLY A 108 3.63 2.47 -7.52
C GLY A 108 2.74 1.45 -8.27
N ILE A 109 3.34 0.37 -8.79
CA ILE A 109 2.75 -0.77 -9.52
C ILE A 109 1.30 -0.54 -10.00
N SER A 110 1.16 0.31 -11.01
CA SER A 110 -0.04 0.45 -11.82
C SER A 110 -0.05 -0.69 -12.83
N LEU A 111 -0.91 -1.68 -12.65
CA LEU A 111 -0.95 -2.88 -13.50
C LEU A 111 -2.19 -2.89 -14.37
N ASP A 112 -2.05 -3.45 -15.58
CA ASP A 112 -3.19 -3.94 -16.34
C ASP A 112 -3.56 -5.37 -15.87
N SER A 113 -4.66 -5.94 -16.39
CA SER A 113 -5.12 -7.29 -15.99
C SER A 113 -4.03 -8.36 -16.19
N LYS A 114 -3.24 -8.25 -17.27
CA LYS A 114 -2.11 -9.16 -17.55
C LYS A 114 -0.99 -9.01 -16.51
N GLY A 115 -0.66 -7.78 -16.15
CA GLY A 115 0.28 -7.46 -15.08
C GLY A 115 -0.17 -8.01 -13.73
N LEU A 116 -1.46 -7.90 -13.40
CA LEU A 116 -2.04 -8.49 -12.19
C LEU A 116 -1.92 -10.01 -12.17
N ALA A 117 -2.27 -10.69 -13.28
CA ALA A 117 -2.16 -12.14 -13.39
C ALA A 117 -0.71 -12.60 -13.15
N LYS A 118 0.25 -11.96 -13.83
CA LYS A 118 1.68 -12.26 -13.65
C LYS A 118 2.17 -11.99 -12.22
N ALA A 119 1.81 -10.85 -11.63
CA ALA A 119 2.29 -10.45 -10.30
C ALA A 119 1.63 -11.24 -9.15
N SER A 120 0.41 -11.72 -9.33
CA SER A 120 -0.31 -12.54 -8.36
C SER A 120 -0.05 -14.04 -8.52
N GLY A 121 0.30 -14.49 -9.73
CA GLY A 121 0.39 -15.90 -10.07
C GLY A 121 -0.98 -16.58 -10.15
N VAL A 122 -2.03 -15.82 -10.45
CA VAL A 122 -3.39 -16.30 -10.77
C VAL A 122 -3.57 -16.22 -12.29
N SER A 123 -4.35 -17.13 -12.88
CA SER A 123 -4.59 -17.13 -14.33
C SER A 123 -5.35 -15.88 -14.77
N LEU A 124 -5.14 -15.45 -16.02
CA LEU A 124 -5.79 -14.25 -16.54
C LEU A 124 -7.32 -14.39 -16.52
N GLU A 125 -7.84 -15.58 -16.83
CA GLU A 125 -9.27 -15.87 -16.82
C GLU A 125 -9.88 -15.63 -15.43
N LYS A 126 -9.21 -16.09 -14.36
CA LYS A 126 -9.66 -15.84 -12.99
C LYS A 126 -9.56 -14.38 -12.60
N VAL A 127 -8.56 -13.64 -13.09
CA VAL A 127 -8.46 -12.19 -12.87
C VAL A 127 -9.63 -11.47 -13.53
N ASP A 128 -9.96 -11.84 -14.77
CA ASP A 128 -11.10 -11.27 -15.50
C ASP A 128 -12.44 -11.59 -14.80
N GLU A 129 -12.63 -12.81 -14.30
CA GLU A 129 -13.80 -13.17 -13.48
C GLU A 129 -13.91 -12.33 -12.20
N LEU A 130 -12.79 -12.04 -11.52
CA LEU A 130 -12.76 -11.19 -10.33
C LEU A 130 -13.14 -9.74 -10.65
N ILE A 131 -12.73 -9.23 -11.83
CA ILE A 131 -13.11 -7.90 -12.34
C ILE A 131 -14.60 -7.88 -12.66
N GLU A 132 -15.11 -8.89 -13.38
CA GLU A 132 -16.51 -8.98 -13.78
C GLU A 132 -17.46 -9.08 -12.58
N LEU A 133 -17.09 -9.86 -11.56
CA LEU A 133 -17.84 -9.89 -10.29
C LEU A 133 -17.71 -8.59 -9.49
N GLY A 134 -16.76 -7.72 -9.83
CA GLY A 134 -16.49 -6.46 -9.14
C GLY A 134 -15.78 -6.62 -7.80
N ILE A 135 -15.11 -7.75 -7.58
CA ILE A 135 -14.27 -8.02 -6.39
C ILE A 135 -13.00 -7.16 -6.44
N ILE A 136 -12.45 -6.96 -7.64
CA ILE A 136 -11.40 -5.99 -7.90
C ILE A 136 -11.91 -4.97 -8.92
N ARG A 137 -11.48 -3.72 -8.78
CA ARG A 137 -11.85 -2.64 -9.69
C ARG A 137 -10.62 -1.80 -10.01
N GLY A 138 -10.45 -1.48 -11.28
CA GLY A 138 -9.42 -0.56 -11.72
C GLY A 138 -10.00 0.84 -11.94
N ARG A 139 -9.09 1.81 -12.10
CA ARG A 139 -9.42 3.14 -12.60
C ARG A 139 -9.25 3.14 -14.11
N LYS A 140 -10.22 3.74 -14.83
CA LYS A 140 -10.08 3.96 -16.26
C LYS A 140 -9.08 5.10 -16.51
N VAL A 141 -8.03 4.79 -17.27
CA VAL A 141 -7.05 5.77 -17.74
C VAL A 141 -6.96 5.64 -19.25
N GLY A 142 -7.63 6.57 -19.94
CA GLY A 142 -7.87 6.46 -21.39
C GLY A 142 -8.72 5.22 -21.71
N ASN A 143 -8.21 4.36 -22.59
CA ASN A 143 -8.88 3.10 -22.99
C ASN A 143 -8.43 1.88 -22.18
N LYS A 144 -7.51 2.05 -21.21
CA LYS A 144 -7.00 0.95 -20.39
C LYS A 144 -7.57 1.05 -18.97
N GLU A 145 -7.88 -0.10 -18.38
CA GLU A 145 -8.21 -0.21 -16.97
C GLU A 145 -6.93 -0.52 -16.18
N ILE A 146 -6.68 0.29 -15.17
CA ILE A 146 -5.44 0.28 -14.40
C ILE A 146 -5.75 -0.04 -12.95
N PHE A 147 -5.05 -1.02 -12.41
CA PHE A 147 -5.22 -1.56 -11.07
C PHE A 147 -4.05 -1.18 -10.16
N GLU A 148 -4.36 -0.98 -8.89
CA GLU A 148 -3.41 -0.53 -7.87
C GLU A 148 -3.15 -1.61 -6.81
N GLY A 149 -2.41 -1.25 -5.76
CA GLY A 149 -1.92 -2.17 -4.74
C GLY A 149 -3.01 -3.02 -4.05
N GLU A 150 -4.19 -2.45 -3.79
CA GLU A 150 -5.29 -3.18 -3.15
C GLU A 150 -5.85 -4.31 -4.02
N ALA A 151 -5.92 -4.10 -5.35
CA ALA A 151 -6.32 -5.14 -6.28
C ALA A 151 -5.33 -6.31 -6.26
N LEU A 152 -4.02 -6.02 -6.27
CA LEU A 152 -3.00 -7.06 -6.19
C LEU A 152 -3.05 -7.82 -4.84
N LEU A 153 -3.26 -7.12 -3.73
CA LEU A 153 -3.40 -7.75 -2.41
C LEU A 153 -4.62 -8.66 -2.35
N THR A 154 -5.75 -8.21 -2.91
CA THR A 154 -6.99 -8.98 -3.01
C THR A 154 -6.79 -10.26 -3.82
N ILE A 155 -6.18 -10.18 -5.00
CA ILE A 155 -5.94 -11.36 -5.86
C ILE A 155 -4.94 -12.33 -5.21
N LYS A 156 -3.89 -11.84 -4.54
CA LYS A 156 -2.95 -12.71 -3.81
C LYS A 156 -3.63 -13.45 -2.67
N SER A 157 -4.56 -12.81 -1.97
CA SER A 157 -5.36 -13.46 -0.92
C SER A 157 -6.32 -14.49 -1.54
N ALA A 158 -6.99 -14.13 -2.64
CA ALA A 158 -7.86 -15.03 -3.39
C ALA A 158 -7.12 -16.27 -3.91
N LYS A 159 -5.87 -16.13 -4.37
CA LYS A 159 -5.03 -17.26 -4.80
C LYS A 159 -4.95 -18.34 -3.73
N ARG A 160 -4.68 -17.95 -2.48
CA ARG A 160 -4.55 -18.91 -1.38
C ARG A 160 -5.88 -19.61 -1.10
N LEU A 161 -7.00 -18.91 -1.21
CA LEU A 161 -8.33 -19.51 -1.09
C LEU A 161 -8.62 -20.49 -2.23
N PHE A 162 -8.18 -20.20 -3.44
CA PHE A 162 -8.32 -21.11 -4.59
C PHE A 162 -7.51 -22.40 -4.42
N GLU A 163 -6.30 -22.30 -3.88
CA GLU A 163 -5.47 -23.47 -3.53
C GLU A 163 -6.13 -24.33 -2.44
N LEU A 164 -6.99 -23.75 -1.62
CA LEU A 164 -7.80 -24.45 -0.61
C LEU A 164 -9.14 -24.96 -1.16
N GLY A 165 -9.39 -24.87 -2.47
CA GLY A 165 -10.57 -25.39 -3.14
C GLY A 165 -11.72 -24.39 -3.31
N MET A 166 -11.54 -23.12 -2.97
CA MET A 166 -12.55 -22.10 -3.26
C MET A 166 -12.53 -21.69 -4.74
N GLU A 167 -13.65 -21.16 -5.22
CA GLU A 167 -13.79 -20.60 -6.56
C GLU A 167 -14.15 -19.12 -6.48
N VAL A 168 -14.01 -18.41 -7.60
CA VAL A 168 -14.32 -16.98 -7.71
C VAL A 168 -15.75 -16.67 -7.24
N ARG A 169 -16.71 -17.54 -7.55
CA ARG A 169 -18.12 -17.43 -7.11
C ARG A 169 -18.28 -17.40 -5.58
N HIS A 170 -17.43 -18.11 -4.82
CA HIS A 170 -17.50 -18.15 -3.37
C HIS A 170 -17.08 -16.81 -2.76
N LEU A 171 -16.22 -16.05 -3.45
CA LEU A 171 -15.75 -14.77 -2.96
C LEU A 171 -16.84 -13.68 -2.97
N ARG A 172 -17.96 -13.92 -3.66
CA ARG A 172 -19.12 -13.02 -3.66
C ARG A 172 -19.65 -12.75 -2.26
N MET A 173 -19.53 -13.69 -1.33
CA MET A 173 -19.96 -13.47 0.06
C MET A 173 -19.17 -12.34 0.74
N TYR A 174 -17.86 -12.25 0.48
CA TYR A 174 -17.02 -11.17 1.01
C TYR A 174 -17.37 -9.83 0.36
N LEU A 175 -17.61 -9.82 -0.96
CA LEU A 175 -18.04 -8.61 -1.66
C LEU A 175 -19.36 -8.06 -1.10
N VAL A 176 -20.36 -8.91 -0.92
CA VAL A 176 -21.67 -8.50 -0.38
C VAL A 176 -21.55 -8.02 1.07
N ALA A 177 -20.74 -8.68 1.90
CA ALA A 177 -20.49 -8.23 3.27
C ALA A 177 -19.84 -6.84 3.27
N ALA A 178 -18.77 -6.64 2.51
CA ALA A 178 -18.08 -5.35 2.41
C ALA A 178 -18.99 -4.22 1.89
N GLN A 179 -19.86 -4.50 0.90
CA GLN A 179 -20.83 -3.52 0.40
C GLN A 179 -21.87 -3.12 1.46
N ARG A 180 -22.33 -4.08 2.26
CA ARG A 180 -23.28 -3.80 3.36
C ARG A 180 -22.61 -2.98 4.46
N GLU A 181 -21.39 -3.33 4.84
CA GLU A 181 -20.60 -2.57 5.80
C GLU A 181 -20.36 -1.14 5.31
N ALA A 182 -19.93 -0.97 4.06
CA ALA A 182 -19.73 0.34 3.45
C ALA A 182 -21.01 1.19 3.50
N GLY A 183 -22.18 0.64 3.16
CA GLY A 183 -23.44 1.37 3.20
C GLY A 183 -23.81 1.88 4.60
N VAL A 184 -23.56 1.09 5.65
CA VAL A 184 -23.79 1.51 7.04
C VAL A 184 -22.82 2.61 7.46
N ILE A 185 -21.54 2.47 7.10
CA ILE A 185 -20.49 3.45 7.41
C ILE A 185 -20.75 4.77 6.67
N GLU A 186 -21.15 4.71 5.40
CA GLU A 186 -21.54 5.88 4.61
C GLU A 186 -22.70 6.62 5.27
N GLN A 187 -23.72 5.90 5.74
CA GLN A 187 -24.86 6.51 6.45
C GLN A 187 -24.44 7.17 7.76
N LEU A 188 -23.55 6.52 8.53
CA LEU A 188 -23.01 7.05 9.79
C LEU A 188 -22.24 8.36 9.56
N LEU A 189 -21.43 8.43 8.52
CA LEU A 189 -20.54 9.56 8.25
C LEU A 189 -21.15 10.60 7.29
N ALA A 190 -22.33 10.36 6.72
CA ALA A 190 -22.96 11.18 5.68
C ALA A 190 -23.05 12.67 6.06
N ALA A 191 -23.38 12.98 7.31
CA ALA A 191 -23.51 14.36 7.77
C ALA A 191 -22.15 15.07 7.83
N LYS A 192 -21.13 14.41 8.39
CA LYS A 192 -19.77 14.98 8.52
C LYS A 192 -19.07 15.08 7.16
N ALA A 193 -19.28 14.11 6.27
CA ALA A 193 -18.73 14.10 4.92
C ALA A 193 -19.28 15.23 4.03
N LYS A 194 -20.54 15.63 4.22
CA LYS A 194 -21.18 16.76 3.52
C LYS A 194 -20.73 18.13 4.03
N SER A 195 -20.06 18.19 5.18
CA SER A 195 -19.53 19.45 5.72
C SER A 195 -18.43 20.01 4.80
N GLY A 196 -18.49 21.32 4.55
CA GLY A 196 -17.45 22.05 3.80
C GLY A 196 -16.20 22.35 4.62
N ASP A 197 -16.24 22.13 5.94
CA ASP A 197 -15.16 22.43 6.87
C ASP A 197 -14.06 21.34 6.85
N LEU A 198 -12.80 21.77 6.76
CA LEU A 198 -11.63 20.89 6.70
C LEU A 198 -11.49 20.05 7.99
N LYS A 199 -11.77 20.63 9.16
CA LYS A 199 -11.66 19.92 10.44
C LYS A 199 -12.69 18.78 10.53
N SER A 200 -13.92 19.03 10.09
CA SER A 200 -14.98 18.02 9.99
C SER A 200 -14.59 16.86 9.07
N ARG A 201 -13.92 17.12 7.94
CA ARG A 201 -13.46 16.07 7.02
C ARG A 201 -12.32 15.23 7.58
N VAL A 202 -11.37 15.85 8.27
CA VAL A 202 -10.27 15.13 8.93
C VAL A 202 -10.83 14.22 10.03
N GLU A 203 -11.76 14.71 10.83
CA GLU A 203 -12.42 13.91 11.88
C GLU A 203 -13.21 12.75 11.28
N ALA A 204 -13.99 12.99 10.21
CA ALA A 204 -14.73 11.94 9.52
C ALA A 204 -13.82 10.83 8.96
N LYS A 205 -12.64 11.20 8.43
CA LYS A 205 -11.65 10.22 7.95
C LYS A 205 -11.09 9.38 9.10
N ARG A 206 -10.77 10.01 10.23
CA ARG A 206 -10.27 9.29 11.42
C ARG A 206 -11.33 8.32 11.96
N GLU A 207 -12.57 8.77 12.07
CA GLU A 207 -13.70 7.93 12.51
C GLU A 207 -13.95 6.78 11.53
N LEU A 208 -13.83 7.02 10.22
CA LEU A 208 -13.90 5.98 9.19
C LEU A 208 -12.86 4.88 9.44
N ASP A 209 -11.59 5.25 9.61
CA ASP A 209 -10.50 4.29 9.83
C ASP A 209 -10.69 3.48 11.12
N GLU A 210 -11.20 4.11 12.17
CA GLU A 210 -11.54 3.48 13.44
C GLU A 210 -12.70 2.47 13.29
N VAL A 211 -13.81 2.87 12.65
CA VAL A 211 -14.97 2.01 12.43
C VAL A 211 -14.60 0.79 11.57
N VAL A 212 -13.82 0.99 10.52
CA VAL A 212 -13.33 -0.10 9.66
C VAL A 212 -12.46 -1.07 10.47
N THR A 213 -11.61 -0.57 11.36
CA THR A 213 -10.75 -1.41 12.19
C THR A 213 -11.54 -2.22 13.20
N LEU A 214 -12.47 -1.59 13.92
CA LEU A 214 -13.33 -2.26 14.90
C LEU A 214 -14.26 -3.27 14.23
N GLY A 215 -14.81 -2.95 13.06
CA GLY A 215 -15.66 -3.84 12.26
C GLY A 215 -14.94 -5.15 11.90
N ARG A 216 -13.67 -5.09 11.50
CA ARG A 216 -12.86 -6.29 11.22
C ARG A 216 -12.67 -7.18 12.45
N GLU A 217 -12.42 -6.62 13.63
CA GLU A 217 -12.28 -7.41 14.85
C GLU A 217 -13.60 -8.07 15.26
N ILE A 218 -14.73 -7.36 15.12
CA ILE A 218 -16.06 -7.94 15.33
C ILE A 218 -16.29 -9.10 14.36
N HIS A 219 -16.02 -8.91 13.06
CA HIS A 219 -16.19 -9.96 12.05
C HIS A 219 -15.38 -11.21 12.39
N LYS A 220 -14.11 -11.03 12.76
CA LYS A 220 -13.22 -12.12 13.19
C LYS A 220 -13.78 -12.89 14.38
N CYS A 221 -14.27 -12.20 15.41
CA CYS A 221 -14.88 -12.83 16.58
C CYS A 221 -16.17 -13.58 16.23
N LEU A 222 -17.07 -12.97 15.45
CA LEU A 222 -18.34 -13.59 15.04
C LEU A 222 -18.13 -14.81 14.14
N LEU A 223 -17.14 -14.75 13.24
CA LEU A 223 -16.76 -15.89 12.42
C LEU A 223 -16.26 -17.03 13.29
N LYS A 224 -15.38 -16.75 14.27
CA LYS A 224 -14.92 -17.77 15.22
C LYS A 224 -16.08 -18.41 15.97
N LEU A 225 -16.95 -17.60 16.59
CA LEU A 225 -18.13 -18.09 17.31
C LEU A 225 -19.06 -18.96 16.42
N SER A 226 -19.18 -18.64 15.14
CA SER A 226 -20.00 -19.41 14.20
C SER A 226 -19.34 -20.73 13.78
N LEU A 227 -18.01 -20.81 13.89
CA LEU A 227 -17.20 -21.98 13.54
C LEU A 227 -16.80 -22.81 14.76
N ASP A 228 -17.07 -22.38 15.99
CA ASP A 228 -16.73 -23.10 17.23
C ASP A 228 -17.32 -24.55 17.25
N GLY A 229 -18.39 -24.82 16.49
CA GLY A 229 -18.92 -26.17 16.28
C GLY A 229 -18.08 -27.08 15.36
N LEU A 230 -17.06 -26.55 14.67
CA LEU A 230 -16.11 -27.26 13.82
C LEU A 230 -14.75 -27.47 14.49
N GLU A 231 -14.47 -26.83 15.63
CA GLU A 231 -13.19 -26.97 16.36
C GLU A 231 -13.10 -28.29 17.16
N THR A 232 -14.07 -29.20 17.03
CA THR A 232 -14.08 -30.54 17.68
C THR A 232 -13.44 -31.66 16.85
N TRP A 233 -12.56 -31.34 15.89
CA TRP A 233 -11.87 -32.31 15.01
C TRP A 233 -10.36 -32.34 15.25
#